data_AF-A0A9W6T4Y4-F1
#
_entry.id   AF-A0A9W6T4Y4-F1
#
_cell.length_a   1.000
_cell.length_b   1.000
_cell.length_c   1.000
_cell.angle_alpha   90.00
_cell.angle_beta   90.00
_cell.angle_gamma   90.00
#
_symmetry.space_group_name_H-M   'P 1'
#
loop_
_entity.id
_entity.type
_entity.pdbx_description
1 polymer ?
#
loop_
_entity_poly.entity_id
_entity_poly.type
_entity_poly.pdbx_seq_one_letter_code
_entity_poly.pdbx_strand_id
1 'polypeptide(L)'
;MNIIINDGKANLIDFEGTCIKPFLFTTYPQFLQYTGPKIFELKKEIENYDELDEIEQQQYEFMFNRTRNQLYWEFSINERRKELLGIISPAIKVIKNSYISALDLKSPKDYLYVENGLIELKEMWEHYNEHGLIDHKENPIKLSDDELRFFQVALQDYQSELSSLPFIATKGWIPQDMFTNLINQKMLVKDENDNYKIDEEKILA
;
A
#
# COMPACT_ATOMS: atom_id res chain seq x y z
N MET A 1 -16.58 -2.63 -3.64
CA MET A 1 -18.03 -2.50 -3.42
C MET A 1 -18.69 -2.01 -4.70
N ASN A 2 -19.37 -2.91 -5.41
CA ASN A 2 -19.94 -2.66 -6.72
C ASN A 2 -21.42 -2.28 -6.63
N ILE A 3 -21.94 -1.50 -7.58
CA ILE A 3 -23.36 -1.12 -7.63
C ILE A 3 -24.02 -1.88 -8.77
N ILE A 4 -25.01 -2.71 -8.46
CA ILE A 4 -25.90 -3.33 -9.46
C ILE A 4 -27.25 -2.63 -9.41
N ILE A 5 -27.70 -2.13 -10.55
CA ILE A 5 -29.07 -1.63 -10.70
C ILE A 5 -29.97 -2.81 -11.06
N ASN A 6 -30.90 -3.13 -10.17
CA ASN A 6 -31.96 -4.11 -10.40
C ASN A 6 -33.32 -3.41 -10.23
N ASP A 7 -34.17 -3.43 -11.25
CA ASP A 7 -35.48 -2.76 -11.27
C ASP A 7 -35.46 -1.29 -10.79
N GLY A 8 -34.44 -0.54 -11.22
CA GLY A 8 -34.27 0.87 -10.83
C GLY A 8 -33.79 1.09 -9.39
N LYS A 9 -33.48 0.02 -8.64
CA LYS A 9 -32.86 0.09 -7.31
C LYS A 9 -31.38 -0.21 -7.38
N ALA A 10 -30.57 0.69 -6.85
CA ALA A 10 -29.14 0.47 -6.66
C ALA A 10 -28.91 -0.48 -5.48
N ASN A 11 -28.31 -1.64 -5.74
CA ASN A 11 -27.88 -2.60 -4.74
C ASN A 11 -26.36 -2.54 -4.63
N LEU A 12 -25.86 -2.37 -3.41
CA LEU A 12 -24.43 -2.42 -3.10
C LEU A 12 -24.04 -3.89 -2.88
N ILE A 13 -23.21 -4.43 -3.76
CA ILE A 13 -22.74 -5.81 -3.70
C ILE A 13 -21.22 -5.81 -3.84
N ASP A 14 -20.51 -6.39 -2.88
CA ASP A 14 -19.06 -6.47 -2.94
C ASP A 14 -18.59 -7.78 -3.57
N PHE A 15 -18.67 -7.90 -4.90
CA PHE A 15 -18.26 -9.13 -5.60
C PHE A 15 -16.81 -9.54 -5.32
N GLU A 16 -15.93 -8.56 -5.19
CA GLU A 16 -14.49 -8.78 -5.00
C GLU A 16 -14.13 -9.14 -3.56
N GLY A 17 -14.90 -8.70 -2.56
CA GLY A 17 -14.73 -9.11 -1.17
C GLY A 17 -15.47 -10.40 -0.80
N THR A 18 -16.48 -10.79 -1.59
CA THR A 18 -17.35 -11.95 -1.30
C THR A 18 -16.99 -13.21 -2.11
N CYS A 19 -15.97 -13.15 -2.97
CA CYS A 19 -15.51 -14.31 -3.74
C CYS A 19 -14.49 -15.16 -2.97
N ILE A 20 -14.55 -16.48 -3.15
CA ILE A 20 -13.50 -17.38 -2.68
C ILE A 20 -12.27 -17.15 -3.57
N LYS A 21 -11.27 -16.45 -3.05
CA LYS A 21 -9.99 -16.23 -3.74
C LYS A 21 -9.03 -17.37 -3.44
N PRO A 22 -8.26 -17.85 -4.43
CA PRO A 22 -7.10 -18.68 -4.15
C PRO A 22 -6.20 -18.00 -3.12
N PHE A 23 -5.69 -18.77 -2.15
CA PHE A 23 -4.88 -18.23 -1.05
C PHE A 23 -3.68 -17.42 -1.58
N LEU A 24 -3.13 -17.80 -2.74
CA LEU A 24 -2.06 -17.08 -3.44
C LEU A 24 -2.32 -15.57 -3.60
N PHE A 25 -3.56 -15.20 -3.90
CA PHE A 25 -4.00 -13.81 -4.13
C PHE A 25 -4.46 -13.11 -2.85
N THR A 26 -4.34 -13.76 -1.69
CA THR A 26 -4.69 -13.15 -0.41
C THR A 26 -3.57 -12.19 0.01
N THR A 27 -3.94 -11.01 0.51
CA THR A 27 -3.02 -10.05 1.11
C THR A 27 -2.83 -10.33 2.59
N TYR A 28 -1.84 -9.70 3.21
CA TYR A 28 -1.78 -9.69 4.67
C TYR A 28 -3.09 -9.13 5.23
N PRO A 29 -3.59 -9.66 6.36
CA PRO A 29 -4.70 -9.04 7.07
C PRO A 29 -4.41 -7.56 7.29
N GLN A 30 -5.37 -6.68 7.04
CA GLN A 30 -5.17 -5.22 7.07
C GLN A 30 -4.58 -4.71 8.39
N PHE A 31 -4.93 -5.34 9.52
CA PHE A 31 -4.39 -4.99 10.83
C PHE A 31 -2.90 -5.36 11.02
N LEU A 32 -2.33 -6.17 10.14
CA LEU A 32 -0.90 -6.52 10.09
C LEU A 32 -0.19 -5.87 8.91
N GLN A 33 -0.91 -5.61 7.82
CA GLN A 33 -0.33 -5.13 6.57
C GLN A 33 0.41 -3.81 6.79
N TYR A 34 1.61 -3.77 6.23
CA TYR A 34 2.42 -2.57 6.16
C TYR A 34 3.12 -2.55 4.80
N THR A 35 3.10 -1.38 4.16
CA THR A 35 3.62 -1.18 2.80
C THR A 35 4.78 -0.18 2.77
N GLY A 36 5.09 0.47 3.90
CA GLY A 36 6.23 1.38 4.00
C GLY A 36 7.57 0.66 4.21
N PRO A 37 8.67 1.44 4.33
CA PRO A 37 10.01 0.93 4.55
C PRO A 37 10.09 -0.01 5.74
N LYS A 38 10.63 -1.21 5.52
CA LYS A 38 10.75 -2.23 6.57
C LYS A 38 11.88 -1.88 7.52
N ILE A 39 11.61 -1.95 8.81
CA ILE A 39 12.61 -1.79 9.88
C ILE A 39 12.61 -3.05 10.72
N PHE A 40 13.73 -3.76 10.76
CA PHE A 40 13.86 -5.00 11.54
C PHE A 40 14.60 -4.78 12.86
N GLU A 41 15.44 -3.75 12.95
CA GLU A 41 16.17 -3.37 14.15
C GLU A 41 16.29 -1.84 14.29
N LEU A 42 15.43 -1.23 15.11
CA LEU A 42 15.36 0.25 15.31
C LEU A 42 16.72 0.91 15.55
N LYS A 43 17.45 0.47 16.58
CA LYS A 43 18.72 1.11 17.00
C LYS A 43 19.88 0.91 16.03
N LYS A 44 19.78 -0.05 15.11
CA LYS A 44 20.83 -0.31 14.11
C LYS A 44 20.53 0.35 12.77
N GLU A 45 19.25 0.40 12.40
CA GLU A 45 18.81 0.88 11.09
C GLU A 45 18.48 2.37 11.09
N ILE A 46 18.15 2.95 12.25
CA ILE A 46 17.85 4.38 12.38
C ILE A 46 19.02 5.08 13.06
N GLU A 47 19.69 5.93 12.31
CA GLU A 47 20.80 6.76 12.79
C GLU A 47 20.34 7.69 13.91
N ASN A 48 21.09 7.74 15.00
CA ASN A 48 20.81 8.57 16.18
C ASN A 48 19.38 8.43 16.72
N TYR A 49 18.76 7.25 16.60
CA TYR A 49 17.38 7.00 17.06
C TYR A 49 17.11 7.52 18.48
N ASP A 50 18.04 7.25 19.40
CA ASP A 50 17.92 7.64 20.81
C ASP A 50 17.99 9.17 21.03
N GLU A 51 18.43 9.95 20.02
CA GLU A 51 18.55 11.42 20.02
C GLU A 51 17.41 12.12 19.27
N LEU A 52 16.58 11.37 18.53
CA LEU A 52 15.40 11.90 17.84
C LEU A 52 14.35 12.41 18.83
N ASP A 53 13.47 13.29 18.37
CA ASP A 53 12.33 13.73 19.20
C ASP A 53 11.31 12.60 19.40
N GLU A 54 10.46 12.73 20.43
CA GLU A 54 9.49 11.68 20.79
C GLU A 54 8.50 11.36 19.66
N ILE A 55 8.16 12.34 18.81
CA ILE A 55 7.22 12.15 17.72
C ILE A 55 7.88 11.33 16.62
N GLU A 56 9.12 11.66 16.25
CA GLU A 56 9.91 10.91 15.27
C GLU A 56 10.18 9.48 15.75
N GLN A 57 10.54 9.31 17.03
CA GLN A 57 10.71 7.99 17.62
C GLN A 57 9.44 7.14 17.50
N GLN A 58 8.28 7.70 17.86
CA GLN A 58 6.99 7.00 17.74
C GLN A 58 6.67 6.58 16.30
N GLN A 59 7.03 7.38 15.31
CA GLN A 59 6.84 7.02 13.90
C GLN A 59 7.70 5.81 13.52
N TYR A 60 8.99 5.81 13.87
CA TYR A 60 9.86 4.66 13.62
C TYR A 60 9.42 3.42 14.40
N GLU A 61 9.00 3.56 15.65
CA GLU A 61 8.44 2.45 16.44
C GLU A 61 7.19 1.86 15.79
N PHE A 62 6.31 2.70 15.25
CA PHE A 62 5.16 2.23 14.50
C PHE A 62 5.58 1.38 13.29
N MET A 63 6.54 1.87 12.50
CA MET A 63 7.07 1.16 11.32
C MET A 63 7.72 -0.17 11.71
N PHE A 64 8.54 -0.18 12.77
CA PHE A 64 9.19 -1.38 13.32
C PHE A 64 8.16 -2.40 13.82
N ASN A 65 7.20 -1.97 14.66
CA ASN A 65 6.17 -2.85 15.20
C ASN A 65 5.33 -3.49 14.09
N ARG A 66 4.99 -2.71 13.07
CA ARG A 66 4.27 -3.18 11.88
C ARG A 66 5.09 -4.21 11.08
N THR A 67 6.36 -3.93 10.84
CA THR A 67 7.29 -4.86 10.17
C THR A 67 7.42 -6.17 10.93
N ARG A 68 7.65 -6.10 12.25
CA ARG A 68 7.73 -7.27 13.14
C ARG A 68 6.45 -8.10 13.11
N ASN A 69 5.29 -7.46 13.15
CA ASN A 69 4.00 -8.16 13.14
C ASN A 69 3.77 -8.92 11.82
N GLN A 70 4.15 -8.35 10.66
CA GLN A 70 4.13 -9.07 9.40
C GLN A 70 5.07 -10.27 9.42
N LEU A 71 6.29 -10.10 9.93
CA LEU A 71 7.27 -11.18 10.02
C LEU A 71 6.75 -12.35 10.88
N TYR A 72 6.15 -12.07 12.05
CA TYR A 72 5.55 -13.13 12.89
C TYR A 72 4.38 -13.84 12.22
N TRP A 73 3.61 -13.15 11.41
CA TRP A 73 2.55 -13.77 10.61
C TRP A 73 3.13 -14.73 9.57
N GLU A 74 4.19 -14.34 8.88
CA GLU A 74 4.89 -15.20 7.91
C GLU A 74 5.47 -16.44 8.58
N PHE A 75 6.13 -16.28 9.74
CA PHE A 75 6.61 -17.40 10.55
C PHE A 75 5.48 -18.33 10.98
N SER A 76 4.37 -17.77 11.44
CA SER A 76 3.20 -18.56 11.87
C SER A 76 2.61 -19.38 10.72
N ILE A 77 2.60 -18.86 9.50
CA ILE A 77 2.20 -19.61 8.30
C ILE A 77 3.18 -20.75 8.04
N ASN A 78 4.48 -20.47 8.06
CA ASN A 78 5.50 -21.49 7.84
C ASN A 78 5.40 -22.63 8.87
N GLU A 79 5.14 -22.31 10.14
CA GLU A 79 5.00 -23.32 11.19
C GLU A 79 3.74 -24.17 11.04
N ARG A 80 2.60 -23.54 10.71
CA ARG A 80 1.30 -24.20 10.75
C ARG A 80 0.86 -24.81 9.42
N ARG A 81 1.24 -24.21 8.29
CA ARG A 81 0.74 -24.50 6.93
C ARG A 81 1.86 -24.32 5.90
N LYS A 82 2.87 -25.20 5.95
CA LYS A 82 4.05 -25.16 5.05
C LYS A 82 3.69 -25.17 3.57
N GLU A 83 2.59 -25.82 3.20
CA GLU A 83 2.10 -25.84 1.83
C GLU A 83 1.68 -24.45 1.30
N LEU A 84 1.43 -23.50 2.19
CA LEU A 84 1.08 -22.12 1.86
C LEU A 84 2.28 -21.18 1.82
N LEU A 85 3.50 -21.66 2.10
CA LEU A 85 4.70 -20.83 2.19
C LEU A 85 5.00 -20.08 0.89
N GLY A 86 4.56 -20.58 -0.26
CA GLY A 86 4.70 -19.86 -1.54
C GLY A 86 4.15 -18.43 -1.50
N ILE A 87 3.13 -18.14 -0.67
CA ILE A 87 2.53 -16.81 -0.59
C ILE A 87 3.50 -15.72 -0.08
N ILE A 88 4.50 -16.10 0.71
CA ILE A 88 5.47 -15.16 1.29
C ILE A 88 6.69 -14.96 0.39
N SER A 89 6.79 -15.72 -0.72
CA SER A 89 7.87 -15.60 -1.70
C SER A 89 7.90 -14.20 -2.31
N PRO A 90 9.07 -13.54 -2.38
CA PRO A 90 9.22 -12.25 -3.06
C PRO A 90 8.69 -12.28 -4.50
N ALA A 91 8.94 -13.36 -5.24
CA ALA A 91 8.48 -13.50 -6.62
C ALA A 91 6.94 -13.50 -6.69
N ILE A 92 6.28 -14.26 -5.82
CA ILE A 92 4.81 -14.29 -5.75
C ILE A 92 4.24 -12.93 -5.33
N LYS A 93 4.91 -12.21 -4.42
CA LYS A 93 4.50 -10.85 -4.00
C LYS A 93 4.50 -9.88 -5.18
N VAL A 94 5.54 -9.90 -6.01
CA VAL A 94 5.60 -9.08 -7.23
C VAL A 94 4.54 -9.50 -8.24
N ILE A 95 4.40 -10.82 -8.50
CA ILE A 95 3.43 -11.33 -9.48
C ILE A 95 2.00 -10.90 -9.17
N LYS A 96 1.60 -10.92 -7.90
CA LYS A 96 0.25 -10.51 -7.51
C LYS A 96 0.09 -9.00 -7.31
N ASN A 97 1.16 -8.21 -7.35
CA ASN A 97 1.13 -6.79 -6.99
C ASN A 97 0.15 -6.00 -7.87
N SER A 98 0.23 -6.17 -9.19
CA SER A 98 -0.67 -5.52 -10.15
C SER A 98 -2.15 -5.86 -9.90
N TYR A 99 -2.43 -7.14 -9.58
CA TYR A 99 -3.77 -7.59 -9.22
C TYR A 99 -4.27 -6.95 -7.91
N ILE A 100 -3.43 -6.89 -6.89
CA ILE A 100 -3.79 -6.26 -5.61
C ILE A 100 -4.01 -4.76 -5.77
N SER A 101 -3.13 -4.06 -6.49
CA SER A 101 -3.30 -2.64 -6.81
C SER A 101 -4.61 -2.37 -7.55
N ALA A 102 -5.02 -3.26 -8.45
CA ALA A 102 -6.29 -3.13 -9.17
C ALA A 102 -7.53 -3.28 -8.26
N LEU A 103 -7.43 -4.08 -7.18
CA LEU A 103 -8.49 -4.21 -6.19
C LEU A 103 -8.55 -3.04 -5.20
N ASP A 104 -7.41 -2.38 -4.98
CA ASP A 104 -7.25 -1.30 -4.00
C ASP A 104 -7.34 0.10 -4.63
N LEU A 105 -7.85 0.23 -5.87
CA LEU A 105 -8.05 1.51 -6.54
C LEU A 105 -9.05 2.39 -5.77
N LYS A 106 -8.63 3.59 -5.41
CA LYS A 106 -9.41 4.62 -4.71
C LYS A 106 -9.52 5.90 -5.52
N SER A 107 -8.49 6.21 -6.30
CA SER A 107 -8.45 7.36 -7.19
C SER A 107 -8.31 6.92 -8.64
N PRO A 108 -8.76 7.74 -9.61
CA PRO A 108 -8.47 7.50 -11.02
C PRO A 108 -6.97 7.43 -11.34
N LYS A 109 -6.10 8.05 -10.54
CA LYS A 109 -4.63 8.02 -10.71
C LYS A 109 -3.98 6.75 -10.14
N ASP A 110 -4.69 5.96 -9.33
CA ASP A 110 -4.15 4.73 -8.73
C ASP A 110 -3.84 3.65 -9.78
N TYR A 111 -4.35 3.79 -11.02
CA TYR A 111 -3.94 2.94 -12.13
C TYR A 111 -2.41 2.94 -12.34
N LEU A 112 -1.72 4.03 -11.97
CA LEU A 112 -0.26 4.11 -12.02
C LEU A 112 0.41 3.03 -11.16
N TYR A 113 -0.21 2.60 -10.07
CA TYR A 113 0.28 1.48 -9.25
C TYR A 113 0.06 0.12 -9.92
N VAL A 114 -0.99 -0.02 -10.73
CA VAL A 114 -1.23 -1.22 -11.54
C VAL A 114 -0.17 -1.30 -12.64
N GLU A 115 0.06 -0.20 -13.35
CA GLU A 115 1.08 -0.09 -14.41
C GLU A 115 2.48 -0.35 -13.86
N ASN A 116 2.83 0.21 -12.69
CA ASN A 116 4.10 -0.09 -12.04
C ASN A 116 4.28 -1.59 -11.77
N GLY A 117 3.24 -2.27 -11.28
CA GLY A 117 3.29 -3.71 -11.07
C GLY A 117 3.45 -4.51 -12.38
N LEU A 118 2.87 -4.02 -13.49
CA LEU A 118 3.08 -4.62 -14.81
C LEU A 118 4.49 -4.38 -15.35
N ILE A 119 5.09 -3.22 -15.07
CA ILE A 119 6.48 -2.91 -15.42
C ILE A 119 7.44 -3.81 -14.64
N GLU A 120 7.27 -3.93 -13.32
CA GLU A 120 8.08 -4.85 -12.49
C GLU A 120 7.96 -6.30 -12.98
N LEU A 121 6.75 -6.74 -13.32
CA LEU A 121 6.51 -8.06 -13.93
C LEU A 121 7.22 -8.21 -15.26
N LYS A 122 7.24 -7.17 -16.09
CA LYS A 122 7.91 -7.18 -17.39
C LYS A 122 9.42 -7.35 -17.22
N GLU A 123 10.02 -6.62 -16.29
CA GLU A 123 11.46 -6.66 -16.01
C GLU A 123 11.89 -8.01 -15.41
N MET A 124 11.07 -8.60 -14.54
CA MET A 124 11.37 -9.86 -13.87
C MET A 124 10.97 -11.11 -14.67
N TRP A 125 10.34 -10.95 -15.84
CA TRP A 125 9.74 -12.07 -16.58
C TRP A 125 10.76 -13.16 -16.97
N GLU A 126 11.94 -12.75 -17.48
CA GLU A 126 12.99 -13.70 -17.86
C GLU A 126 13.48 -14.50 -16.64
N HIS A 127 13.70 -13.81 -15.52
CA HIS A 127 14.08 -14.45 -14.27
C HIS A 127 13.02 -15.47 -13.79
N TYR A 128 11.73 -15.15 -13.90
CA TYR A 128 10.66 -16.07 -13.55
C TYR A 128 10.62 -17.31 -14.47
N ASN A 129 10.88 -17.12 -15.77
CA ASN A 129 10.95 -18.22 -16.73
C ASN A 129 12.14 -19.14 -16.44
N GLU A 130 13.32 -18.58 -16.16
CA GLU A 130 14.53 -19.35 -15.81
C GLU A 130 14.36 -20.21 -14.55
N HIS A 131 13.59 -19.73 -13.59
CA HIS A 131 13.35 -20.43 -12.31
C HIS A 131 12.07 -21.28 -12.32
N GLY A 132 11.40 -21.44 -13.47
CA GLY A 132 10.22 -22.29 -13.62
C GLY A 132 8.99 -21.78 -12.87
N LEU A 133 8.87 -20.47 -12.65
CA LEU A 133 7.72 -19.84 -12.01
C LEU A 133 6.60 -19.49 -12.99
N ILE A 134 6.89 -19.52 -14.29
CA ILE A 134 5.94 -19.25 -15.38
C ILE A 134 6.15 -20.27 -16.51
N ASP A 135 5.06 -20.62 -17.19
CA ASP A 135 5.07 -21.62 -18.26
C ASP A 135 5.28 -21.01 -19.66
N HIS A 136 5.28 -19.67 -19.75
CA HIS A 136 5.34 -18.92 -21.01
C HIS A 136 6.66 -18.17 -21.16
N LYS A 137 7.46 -18.57 -22.15
CA LYS A 137 8.74 -17.92 -22.46
C LYS A 137 8.56 -16.49 -22.95
N GLU A 138 7.53 -16.24 -23.74
CA GLU A 138 7.27 -14.91 -24.27
C GLU A 138 6.59 -14.04 -23.22
N ASN A 139 7.18 -12.87 -22.95
CA ASN A 139 6.59 -11.88 -22.08
C ASN A 139 5.34 -11.27 -22.72
N PRO A 140 4.15 -11.38 -22.10
CA PRO A 140 2.90 -10.81 -22.62
C PRO A 140 2.85 -9.28 -22.51
N ILE A 141 3.72 -8.67 -21.69
CA ILE A 141 3.74 -7.23 -21.43
C ILE A 141 4.64 -6.53 -22.46
N LYS A 142 4.00 -5.95 -23.47
CA LYS A 142 4.65 -5.25 -24.60
C LYS A 142 4.58 -3.73 -24.42
N LEU A 143 5.28 -3.21 -23.40
CA LEU A 143 5.50 -1.78 -23.25
C LEU A 143 6.73 -1.33 -24.04
N SER A 144 6.61 -0.18 -24.70
CA SER A 144 7.70 0.54 -25.37
C SER A 144 8.53 1.37 -24.39
N ASP A 145 9.75 1.76 -24.78
CA ASP A 145 10.64 2.57 -23.94
C ASP A 145 10.09 3.98 -23.66
N ASP A 146 9.24 4.50 -24.56
CA ASP A 146 8.56 5.78 -24.36
C ASP A 146 7.44 5.66 -23.31
N GLU A 147 6.67 4.56 -23.35
CA GLU A 147 5.64 4.27 -22.34
C GLU A 147 6.26 4.02 -20.96
N LEU A 148 7.36 3.26 -20.89
CA LEU A 148 8.08 3.02 -19.63
C LEU A 148 8.52 4.33 -18.98
N ARG A 149 9.13 5.23 -19.75
CA ARG A 149 9.55 6.55 -19.27
C ARG A 149 8.36 7.41 -18.83
N PHE A 150 7.28 7.38 -19.60
CA PHE A 150 6.05 8.10 -19.24
C PHE A 150 5.50 7.63 -17.88
N PHE A 151 5.35 6.32 -17.68
CA PHE A 151 4.80 5.79 -16.44
C PHE A 151 5.71 6.00 -15.23
N GLN A 152 7.02 5.94 -15.39
CA GLN A 152 7.97 6.24 -14.32
C GLN A 152 7.83 7.69 -13.84
N VAL A 153 7.80 8.65 -14.77
CA VAL A 153 7.63 10.08 -14.45
C VAL A 153 6.25 10.33 -13.83
N ALA A 154 5.19 9.79 -14.44
CA ALA A 154 3.82 9.99 -13.94
C ALA A 154 3.62 9.41 -12.53
N LEU A 155 4.22 8.24 -12.23
CA LEU A 155 4.18 7.64 -10.91
C LEU A 155 4.96 8.48 -9.89
N GLN A 156 6.14 8.97 -10.25
CA GLN A 156 6.95 9.82 -9.38
C GLN A 156 6.22 11.14 -9.05
N ASP A 157 5.64 11.78 -10.06
CA ASP A 157 4.84 13.00 -9.88
C ASP A 157 3.64 12.74 -8.97
N TYR A 158 2.96 11.61 -9.18
CA TYR A 158 1.81 11.24 -8.35
C TYR A 158 2.22 10.92 -6.89
N GLN A 159 3.34 10.24 -6.68
CA GLN A 159 3.89 10.00 -5.35
C GLN A 159 4.30 11.31 -4.67
N SER A 160 4.85 12.27 -5.42
CA SER A 160 5.19 13.61 -4.93
C SER A 160 3.93 14.37 -4.49
N GLU A 161 2.88 14.39 -5.32
CA GLU A 161 1.57 14.97 -4.99
C GLU A 161 0.98 14.33 -3.72
N LEU A 162 1.05 13.00 -3.61
CA LEU A 162 0.59 12.30 -2.41
C LEU A 162 1.49 12.59 -1.19
N SER A 163 2.79 12.80 -1.35
CA SER A 163 3.67 13.13 -0.22
C SER A 163 3.41 14.54 0.33
N SER A 164 2.91 15.45 -0.51
CA SER A 164 2.55 16.82 -0.11
C SER A 164 1.21 16.92 0.65
N LEU A 165 0.41 15.87 0.62
CA LEU A 165 -0.94 15.87 1.21
C LEU A 165 -0.89 15.29 2.66
N PRO A 166 -1.30 16.07 3.67
CA PRO A 166 -1.23 15.63 5.06
C PRO A 166 -2.14 14.40 5.35
N PHE A 167 -1.68 13.50 6.23
CA PHE A 167 -2.36 12.27 6.70
C PHE A 167 -2.54 11.11 5.69
N ILE A 168 -1.85 11.11 4.55
CA ILE A 168 -1.90 9.98 3.61
C ILE A 168 -1.33 8.68 4.17
N ALA A 169 -0.33 8.74 5.05
CA ALA A 169 0.22 7.56 5.73
C ALA A 169 -0.85 6.78 6.52
N THR A 170 -1.91 7.46 6.92
CA THR A 170 -3.06 6.88 7.64
C THR A 170 -4.26 6.58 6.75
N LYS A 171 -4.15 6.78 5.43
CA LYS A 171 -5.26 6.68 4.47
C LYS A 171 -6.45 7.59 4.84
N GLY A 172 -6.18 8.77 5.41
CA GLY A 172 -7.19 9.72 5.87
C GLY A 172 -7.81 9.40 7.24
N TRP A 173 -7.30 8.39 7.95
CA TRP A 173 -7.76 8.05 9.29
C TRP A 173 -6.90 8.74 10.35
N ILE A 174 -7.43 9.76 10.99
CA ILE A 174 -6.72 10.45 12.07
C ILE A 174 -7.09 9.78 13.41
N PRO A 175 -6.12 9.24 14.19
CA PRO A 175 -6.40 8.77 15.54
C PRO A 175 -7.07 9.87 16.38
N GLN A 176 -8.02 9.51 17.25
CA GLN A 176 -8.79 10.48 18.04
C GLN A 176 -7.90 11.46 18.83
N ASP A 177 -6.78 10.95 19.36
CA ASP A 177 -5.83 11.73 20.15
C ASP A 177 -5.09 12.75 19.28
N MET A 178 -4.70 12.34 18.06
CA MET A 178 -4.05 13.20 17.07
C MET A 178 -5.02 14.23 16.50
N PHE A 179 -6.28 13.85 16.26
CA PHE A 179 -7.35 14.76 15.84
C PHE A 179 -7.60 15.87 16.87
N THR A 180 -7.65 15.48 18.15
CA THR A 180 -7.80 16.43 19.26
C THR A 180 -6.61 17.40 19.33
N ASN A 181 -5.39 16.89 19.14
CA ASN A 181 -4.18 17.72 19.10
C ASN A 181 -4.16 18.69 17.91
N LEU A 182 -4.59 18.26 16.73
CA LEU A 182 -4.63 19.07 15.50
C LEU A 182 -5.69 20.18 15.57
N ILE A 183 -6.82 19.94 16.24
CA ILE A 183 -7.80 20.98 16.57
C ILE A 183 -7.19 21.99 17.55
N ASN A 184 -6.52 21.51 18.61
CA ASN A 184 -5.90 22.36 19.61
C ASN A 184 -4.78 23.24 19.02
N GLN A 185 -4.04 22.73 18.05
CA GLN A 185 -2.99 23.44 17.30
C GLN A 185 -3.55 24.34 16.19
N LYS A 186 -4.88 24.41 16.00
CA LYS A 186 -5.56 25.16 14.94
C LYS A 186 -5.10 24.79 13.52
N MET A 187 -4.70 23.53 13.32
CA MET A 187 -4.35 22.96 12.03
C MET A 187 -5.57 22.31 11.34
N LEU A 188 -6.57 21.91 12.12
CA LEU A 188 -7.91 21.53 11.64
C LEU A 188 -8.90 22.64 11.98
N VAL A 189 -9.48 23.28 10.96
CA VAL A 189 -10.47 24.35 11.10
C VAL A 189 -11.83 23.82 10.69
N LYS A 190 -12.85 24.14 11.50
CA LYS A 190 -14.24 23.76 11.23
C LYS A 190 -14.84 24.69 10.18
N ASP A 191 -15.37 24.13 9.09
CA ASP A 191 -16.15 24.79 8.05
C ASP A 191 -17.57 25.11 8.56
N GLU A 192 -18.25 26.07 7.92
CA GLU A 192 -19.63 26.49 8.20
C GLU A 192 -20.66 25.33 8.17
N ASN A 193 -20.34 24.22 7.51
CA ASN A 193 -21.13 22.97 7.43
C ASN A 193 -20.71 21.91 8.46
N ASP A 194 -19.98 22.29 9.51
CA ASP A 194 -19.54 21.41 10.59
C ASP A 194 -18.52 20.32 10.19
N ASN A 195 -17.97 20.40 8.96
CA ASN A 195 -16.87 19.57 8.47
C ASN A 195 -15.51 20.13 8.90
N TYR A 196 -14.50 19.28 9.07
CA TYR A 196 -13.14 19.72 9.39
C TYR A 196 -12.28 19.77 8.14
N LYS A 197 -11.65 20.91 7.87
CA LYS A 197 -10.67 21.11 6.80
C LYS A 197 -9.29 21.35 7.40
N ILE A 198 -8.27 20.86 6.73
CA ILE A 198 -6.88 21.08 7.09
C ILE A 198 -6.46 22.44 6.54
N ASP A 199 -5.86 23.28 7.37
CA ASP A 199 -5.33 24.59 6.98
C ASP A 199 -3.95 24.41 6.34
N GLU A 200 -3.92 24.20 5.02
CA GLU A 200 -2.72 23.88 4.23
C GLU A 200 -1.61 24.95 4.36
N GLU A 201 -1.95 26.20 4.67
CA GLU A 201 -0.98 27.30 4.84
C GLU A 201 -0.10 27.17 6.10
N LYS A 202 -0.51 26.40 7.11
CA LYS A 202 0.24 26.24 8.37
C LYS A 202 1.07 24.96 8.47
N ILE A 203 0.91 24.04 7.53
CA ILE A 203 1.66 22.78 7.50
C ILE A 203 2.97 22.93 6.73
N LEU A 204 3.06 23.94 5.85
CA LEU A 204 4.23 24.23 5.01
C LEU A 204 5.11 25.39 5.56
N ALA A 205 4.80 25.91 6.75
CA ALA A 205 5.54 26.98 7.43
C ALA A 205 6.26 26.45 8.67
#